data_AF-A0A2A6RLQ2-F1
#
_entry.id   AF-A0A2A6RLQ2-F1
#
_cell.length_a   1.000
_cell.length_b   1.000
_cell.length_c   1.000
_cell.angle_alpha   90.00
_cell.angle_beta   90.00
_cell.angle_gamma   90.00
#
_symmetry.space_group_name_H-M   'P 1'
#
loop_
_entity.id
_entity.type
_entity.pdbx_description
1 polymer ?
#
loop_
_entity_poly.entity_id
_entity_poly.type
_entity_poly.pdbx_seq_one_letter_code
_entity_poly.pdbx_strand_id
1 'polypeptide(L)'
;MSWPRIRQWIINHDDSTLFNILYIGFALVLSITLGLFWLVAVVGVHALFEIYRQHQRSGDWGFALAEMIWELKLDFGLIIFAFALAIYLEYIFGVAGLAAGSRVAAQSAGRMTQASNRIILWQRLIRGFFLSLDDIGLALRAFGSRMRGKKQAPAQAAESGVVAQQEEVQAAPQPTTDPAAEADEPPTHTSWRGAYSRADYAILGFGGICLVLIAVAPPIIGSTYADVWGVIVAEMRPFPE
;
A
#
# COMPACT_ATOMS: atom_id res chain seq x y z
N MET A 1 13.77 18.46 19.19
CA MET A 1 14.58 17.51 18.38
C MET A 1 15.61 18.34 17.63
N SER A 2 16.91 18.01 17.66
CA SER A 2 17.92 18.81 16.97
C SER A 2 17.79 18.65 15.44
N TRP A 3 18.09 19.70 14.69
CA TRP A 3 18.01 19.72 13.22
C TRP A 3 18.69 18.51 12.53
N PRO A 4 19.88 18.04 12.97
CA PRO A 4 20.51 16.86 12.36
C PRO A 4 19.68 15.58 12.52
N ARG A 5 18.96 15.43 13.65
CA ARG A 5 18.10 14.26 13.91
C ARG A 5 16.86 14.26 13.03
N ILE A 6 16.26 15.43 12.82
CA ILE A 6 15.09 15.58 11.93
C ILE A 6 15.50 15.24 10.50
N ARG A 7 16.63 15.79 10.02
CA ARG A 7 17.15 15.49 8.68
C ARG A 7 17.41 13.99 8.49
N GLN A 8 18.06 13.35 9.46
CA GLN A 8 18.33 11.91 9.39
C GLN A 8 17.04 11.08 9.37
N TRP A 9 16.05 11.46 10.17
CA TRP A 9 14.74 10.80 10.17
C TRP A 9 14.03 10.96 8.82
N ILE A 10 14.06 12.15 8.21
CA ILE A 10 13.46 12.36 6.87
C ILE A 10 14.16 11.50 5.82
N ILE A 11 15.49 11.35 5.88
CA ILE A 11 16.21 10.51 4.91
C ILE A 11 15.86 9.03 5.08
N ASN A 12 15.63 8.58 6.31
CA ASN A 12 15.35 7.18 6.65
C ASN A 12 13.86 6.93 6.97
N HIS A 13 12.95 7.79 6.48
CA HIS A 13 11.54 7.74 6.89
C HIS A 13 10.85 6.44 6.47
N ASP A 14 11.19 5.96 5.27
CA ASP A 14 10.65 4.75 4.64
C ASP A 14 11.10 3.44 5.35
N ASP A 15 12.24 3.47 6.03
CA ASP A 15 12.73 2.34 6.84
C ASP A 15 11.99 2.23 8.19
N SER A 16 11.20 3.24 8.56
CA SER A 16 10.50 3.27 9.84
C SER A 16 9.15 2.57 9.73
N THR A 17 9.03 1.39 10.36
CA THR A 17 7.75 0.65 10.46
C THR A 17 6.63 1.54 11.04
N LEU A 18 6.96 2.41 12.00
CA LEU A 18 5.99 3.32 12.60
C LEU A 18 5.47 4.34 11.58
N PHE A 19 6.37 4.92 10.78
CA PHE A 19 5.98 5.83 9.71
C PHE A 19 5.06 5.11 8.72
N ASN A 20 5.45 3.91 8.27
CA ASN A 20 4.66 3.13 7.30
C ASN A 20 3.26 2.79 7.83
N ILE A 21 3.14 2.36 9.10
CA ILE A 21 1.85 2.07 9.72
C ILE A 21 0.99 3.34 9.82
N LEU A 22 1.56 4.45 10.27
CA LEU A 22 0.84 5.72 10.39
C LEU A 22 0.42 6.26 9.02
N TYR A 23 1.31 6.18 8.03
CA TYR A 23 1.04 6.59 6.65
C TYR A 23 -0.13 5.81 6.06
N ILE A 24 -0.06 4.47 6.09
CA ILE A 24 -1.12 3.61 5.55
C ILE A 24 -2.43 3.84 6.30
N GLY A 25 -2.38 3.89 7.64
CA GLY A 25 -3.55 4.14 8.46
C GLY A 25 -4.20 5.50 8.18
N PHE A 26 -3.40 6.55 8.04
CA PHE A 26 -3.89 7.90 7.77
C PHE A 26 -4.42 8.03 6.34
N ALA A 27 -3.73 7.48 5.34
CA ALA A 27 -4.19 7.42 3.96
C ALA A 27 -5.55 6.71 3.86
N LEU A 28 -5.70 5.58 4.54
CA LEU A 28 -6.96 4.83 4.56
C LEU A 28 -8.07 5.61 5.27
N VAL A 29 -7.82 6.10 6.49
CA VAL A 29 -8.84 6.79 7.28
C VAL A 29 -9.27 8.08 6.60
N LEU A 30 -8.33 8.91 6.14
CA LEU A 30 -8.66 10.14 5.44
C LEU A 30 -9.37 9.89 4.12
N SER A 31 -8.92 8.91 3.32
CA SER A 31 -9.59 8.62 2.05
C SER A 31 -11.04 8.18 2.23
N ILE A 32 -11.31 7.40 3.29
CA ILE A 32 -12.66 6.95 3.62
C ILE A 32 -13.52 8.09 4.19
N THR A 33 -12.95 8.92 5.07
CA THR A 33 -13.71 9.92 5.84
C THR A 33 -13.90 11.24 5.09
N LEU A 34 -12.91 11.66 4.33
CA LEU A 34 -12.87 12.98 3.69
C LEU A 34 -12.79 12.93 2.16
N GLY A 35 -12.65 11.75 1.56
CA GLY A 35 -12.62 11.53 0.10
C GLY A 35 -11.23 11.29 -0.48
N LEU A 36 -11.17 10.89 -1.75
CA LEU A 36 -9.92 10.50 -2.43
C LEU A 36 -8.91 11.64 -2.57
N PHE A 37 -9.34 12.91 -2.54
CA PHE A 37 -8.43 14.06 -2.50
C PHE A 37 -7.33 13.89 -1.45
N TRP A 38 -7.69 13.43 -0.24
CA TRP A 38 -6.74 13.29 0.85
C TRP A 38 -5.78 12.12 0.67
N LEU A 39 -6.19 11.06 -0.04
CA LEU A 39 -5.26 10.01 -0.47
C LEU A 39 -4.17 10.61 -1.35
N VAL A 40 -4.57 11.38 -2.37
CA VAL A 40 -3.63 12.06 -3.28
C VAL A 40 -2.75 13.05 -2.51
N ALA A 41 -3.29 13.77 -1.53
CA ALA A 41 -2.52 14.68 -0.69
C ALA A 41 -1.46 13.94 0.16
N VAL A 42 -1.83 12.82 0.78
CA VAL A 42 -0.92 11.99 1.59
C VAL A 42 0.19 11.39 0.72
N VAL A 43 -0.16 10.83 -0.44
CA VAL A 43 0.82 10.36 -1.43
C VAL A 43 1.72 11.50 -1.90
N GLY A 44 1.17 12.71 -2.08
CA GLY A 44 1.94 13.90 -2.43
C GLY A 44 2.97 14.28 -1.36
N VAL A 45 2.62 14.16 -0.07
CA VAL A 45 3.58 14.38 1.03
C VAL A 45 4.68 13.31 1.01
N HIS A 46 4.34 12.05 0.76
CA HIS A 46 5.35 11.00 0.60
C HIS A 46 6.26 11.27 -0.60
N ALA A 47 5.70 11.69 -1.75
CA ALA A 47 6.46 12.10 -2.93
C ALA A 47 7.46 13.22 -2.60
N LEU A 48 7.07 14.20 -1.79
CA LEU A 48 7.94 15.30 -1.34
C LEU A 48 9.07 14.83 -0.43
N PHE A 49 8.84 13.83 0.42
CA PHE A 49 9.91 13.24 1.21
C PHE A 49 10.85 12.40 0.36
N GLU A 50 10.31 11.69 -0.63
CA GLU A 50 11.10 10.86 -1.53
C GLU A 50 12.00 11.70 -2.45
N ILE A 51 11.45 12.75 -3.08
CA ILE A 51 12.25 13.65 -3.90
C ILE A 51 13.36 14.34 -3.08
N TYR A 52 13.07 14.72 -1.84
CA TYR A 52 14.06 15.30 -0.94
C TYR A 52 15.15 14.29 -0.57
N ARG A 53 14.79 13.04 -0.26
CA ARG A 53 15.71 11.93 0.00
C ARG A 53 16.63 11.69 -1.19
N GLN A 54 16.08 11.61 -2.40
CA GLN A 54 16.84 11.31 -3.61
C GLN A 54 17.70 12.48 -4.08
N HIS A 55 17.21 13.71 -3.93
CA HIS A 55 18.00 14.90 -4.24
C HIS A 55 19.22 15.02 -3.33
N GLN A 56 19.08 14.69 -2.04
CA GLN A 56 20.21 14.68 -1.09
C GLN A 56 21.25 13.59 -1.38
N ARG A 57 20.85 12.47 -2.01
CA ARG A 57 21.76 11.36 -2.36
C ARG A 57 22.49 11.56 -3.69
N SER A 58 21.79 12.04 -4.71
CA SER A 58 22.32 12.15 -6.08
C SER A 58 22.84 13.54 -6.45
N GLY A 59 22.31 14.59 -5.81
CA GLY A 59 22.59 15.98 -6.18
C GLY A 59 21.92 16.45 -7.49
N ASP A 60 21.29 15.56 -8.24
CA ASP A 60 20.60 15.86 -9.51
C ASP A 60 19.08 15.79 -9.37
N TRP A 61 18.39 16.83 -9.84
CA TRP A 61 16.93 16.89 -9.85
C TRP A 61 16.29 15.93 -10.86
N GLY A 62 16.94 15.73 -12.01
CA GLY A 62 16.43 14.82 -13.05
C GLY A 62 16.41 13.37 -12.56
N PHE A 63 17.53 12.93 -12.00
CA PHE A 63 17.65 11.63 -11.33
C PHE A 63 16.61 11.48 -10.20
N ALA A 64 16.52 12.48 -9.30
CA ALA A 64 15.63 12.40 -8.14
C ALA A 64 14.15 12.25 -8.52
N LEU A 65 13.71 12.95 -9.58
CA LEU A 65 12.34 12.84 -10.08
C LEU A 65 12.05 11.48 -10.71
N ALA A 66 12.97 10.96 -11.54
CA ALA A 66 12.79 9.65 -12.17
C ALA A 66 12.71 8.53 -11.12
N GLU A 67 13.60 8.59 -10.13
CA GLU A 67 13.64 7.61 -9.03
C GLU A 67 12.39 7.71 -8.14
N MET A 68 11.95 8.93 -7.81
CA MET A 68 10.69 9.15 -7.09
C MET A 68 9.50 8.53 -7.84
N ILE A 69 9.34 8.76 -9.15
CA ILE A 69 8.23 8.16 -9.92
C ILE A 69 8.28 6.64 -9.83
N TRP A 70 9.48 6.05 -9.87
CA TRP A 70 9.66 4.62 -9.82
C TRP A 70 9.31 4.03 -8.44
N GLU A 71 9.68 4.69 -7.36
CA GLU A 71 9.36 4.25 -6.01
C GLU A 71 7.85 4.41 -5.71
N LEU A 72 7.22 5.46 -6.25
CA LEU A 72 5.79 5.74 -6.07
C LEU A 72 4.83 4.88 -6.92
N LYS A 73 5.34 3.90 -7.69
CA LYS A 73 4.51 3.01 -8.53
C LYS A 73 3.38 2.31 -7.74
N LEU A 74 3.64 1.95 -6.48
CA LEU A 74 2.64 1.34 -5.61
C LEU A 74 1.55 2.33 -5.25
N ASP A 75 1.91 3.55 -4.84
CA ASP A 75 0.96 4.59 -4.49
C ASP A 75 0.08 4.98 -5.68
N PHE A 76 0.67 5.12 -6.88
CA PHE A 76 -0.10 5.33 -8.11
C PHE A 76 -1.08 4.18 -8.37
N GLY A 77 -0.63 2.93 -8.18
CA GLY A 77 -1.51 1.77 -8.26
C GLY A 77 -2.68 1.84 -7.28
N LEU A 78 -2.44 2.25 -6.04
CA LEU A 78 -3.47 2.42 -5.02
C LEU A 78 -4.44 3.57 -5.33
N ILE A 79 -3.95 4.70 -5.84
CA ILE A 79 -4.80 5.82 -6.27
C ILE A 79 -5.73 5.39 -7.40
N ILE A 80 -5.18 4.74 -8.44
CA ILE A 80 -5.96 4.23 -9.57
C ILE A 80 -6.99 3.21 -9.08
N PHE A 81 -6.59 2.30 -8.20
CA PHE A 81 -7.50 1.33 -7.59
C PHE A 81 -8.62 2.00 -6.79
N ALA A 82 -8.31 3.04 -6.01
CA ALA A 82 -9.30 3.80 -5.27
C ALA A 82 -10.31 4.46 -6.21
N PHE A 83 -9.87 5.04 -7.34
CA PHE A 83 -10.78 5.58 -8.35
C PHE A 83 -11.67 4.50 -8.97
N ALA A 84 -11.10 3.34 -9.32
CA ALA A 84 -11.88 2.22 -9.82
C ALA A 84 -12.96 1.82 -8.80
N LEU A 85 -12.59 1.65 -7.52
CA LEU A 85 -13.54 1.36 -6.46
C LEU A 85 -14.63 2.43 -6.35
N ALA A 86 -14.27 3.72 -6.35
CA ALA A 86 -15.24 4.80 -6.25
C ALA A 86 -16.30 4.71 -7.37
N ILE A 87 -15.87 4.52 -8.62
CA ILE A 87 -16.75 4.38 -9.79
C ILE A 87 -17.68 3.17 -9.66
N TYR A 88 -17.13 2.00 -9.33
CA TYR A 88 -17.93 0.77 -9.24
C TYR A 88 -18.84 0.73 -8.02
N LEU A 89 -18.42 1.28 -6.89
CA LEU A 89 -19.25 1.38 -5.69
C LEU A 89 -20.42 2.33 -5.92
N GLU A 90 -20.19 3.49 -6.54
CA GLU A 90 -21.28 4.39 -6.89
C GLU A 90 -22.30 3.74 -7.83
N TYR A 91 -21.86 2.91 -8.79
CA TYR A 91 -22.77 2.13 -9.62
C TYR A 91 -23.54 1.07 -8.83
N ILE A 92 -22.85 0.25 -8.04
CA ILE A 92 -23.48 -0.81 -7.25
C ILE A 92 -24.52 -0.20 -6.31
N PHE A 93 -24.22 0.94 -5.68
CA PHE A 93 -25.15 1.65 -4.80
C PHE A 93 -26.16 2.52 -5.53
N GLY A 94 -25.86 2.99 -6.72
CA GLY A 94 -26.82 3.65 -7.60
C GLY A 94 -27.91 2.66 -8.01
N VAL A 95 -27.52 1.48 -8.50
CA VAL A 95 -28.45 0.42 -8.90
C VAL A 95 -29.17 -0.19 -7.69
N ALA A 96 -28.43 -0.57 -6.63
CA ALA A 96 -29.05 -1.13 -5.42
C ALA A 96 -29.87 -0.08 -4.66
N GLY A 97 -29.47 1.18 -4.69
CA GLY A 97 -30.16 2.32 -4.10
C GLY A 97 -31.39 2.73 -4.88
N LEU A 98 -31.42 2.57 -6.21
CA LEU A 98 -32.65 2.71 -7.00
C LEU A 98 -33.62 1.53 -6.72
N ALA A 99 -33.10 0.31 -6.61
CA ALA A 99 -33.91 -0.87 -6.28
C ALA A 99 -34.51 -0.80 -4.86
N ALA A 100 -33.73 -0.39 -3.86
CA ALA A 100 -34.18 -0.24 -2.47
C ALA A 100 -34.90 1.10 -2.21
N GLY A 101 -34.45 2.17 -2.87
CA GLY A 101 -34.99 3.52 -2.78
C GLY A 101 -36.35 3.67 -3.44
N SER A 102 -36.73 2.82 -4.40
CA SER A 102 -38.11 2.78 -4.90
C SER A 102 -39.15 2.54 -3.80
N ARG A 103 -38.77 1.90 -2.68
CA ARG A 103 -39.65 1.70 -1.50
C ARG A 103 -39.39 2.68 -0.36
N VAL A 104 -38.16 3.19 -0.21
CA VAL A 104 -37.76 4.07 0.91
C VAL A 104 -37.83 5.56 0.56
N ALA A 105 -37.64 5.96 -0.70
CA ALA A 105 -37.79 7.35 -1.17
C ALA A 105 -39.24 7.84 -1.07
N ALA A 106 -40.23 6.93 -1.02
CA ALA A 106 -41.61 7.26 -0.69
C ALA A 106 -41.80 7.67 0.79
N GLN A 107 -40.83 7.39 1.67
CA GLN A 107 -40.92 7.67 3.12
C GLN A 107 -39.90 8.71 3.63
N SER A 108 -38.88 9.10 2.87
CA SER A 108 -37.79 9.96 3.35
C SER A 108 -37.47 11.15 2.43
N ALA A 109 -38.50 11.84 1.95
CA ALA A 109 -38.42 13.06 1.14
C ALA A 109 -37.85 14.31 1.87
N GLY A 110 -36.89 14.14 2.78
CA GLY A 110 -36.34 15.21 3.62
C GLY A 110 -34.83 15.12 3.80
N ARG A 111 -34.07 15.59 2.80
CA ARG A 111 -32.77 16.26 2.92
C ARG A 111 -31.82 15.77 4.04
N MET A 112 -31.32 14.54 4.02
CA MET A 112 -30.12 14.16 4.83
C MET A 112 -29.46 12.80 4.49
N THR A 113 -29.62 12.25 3.28
CA THR A 113 -29.46 10.80 3.06
C THR A 113 -28.41 10.36 2.02
N GLN A 114 -27.49 11.23 1.59
CA GLN A 114 -26.33 10.75 0.81
C GLN A 114 -25.14 10.40 1.71
N ALA A 115 -24.81 11.25 2.69
CA ALA A 115 -23.74 10.98 3.65
C ALA A 115 -24.06 9.84 4.64
N SER A 116 -25.30 9.71 5.11
CA SER A 116 -25.68 8.67 6.09
C SER A 116 -25.70 7.26 5.51
N ASN A 117 -26.02 7.11 4.21
CA ASN A 117 -25.99 5.83 3.52
C ASN A 117 -24.56 5.30 3.35
N ARG A 118 -23.57 6.18 3.13
CA ARG A 118 -22.16 5.79 3.05
C ARG A 118 -21.69 5.22 4.40
N ILE A 119 -22.05 5.84 5.52
CA ILE A 119 -21.61 5.41 6.87
C ILE A 119 -22.18 4.04 7.28
N ILE A 120 -23.49 3.83 7.09
CA ILE A 120 -24.15 2.55 7.46
C ILE A 120 -23.60 1.39 6.61
N LEU A 121 -23.30 1.67 5.35
CA LEU A 121 -22.71 0.71 4.43
C LEU A 121 -21.23 0.46 4.75
N TRP A 122 -20.45 1.48 5.09
CA TRP A 122 -19.07 1.32 5.55
C TRP A 122 -19.00 0.45 6.80
N GLN A 123 -19.94 0.61 7.74
CA GLN A 123 -20.03 -0.31 8.88
C GLN A 123 -20.27 -1.77 8.45
N ARG A 124 -21.04 -2.01 7.37
CA ARG A 124 -21.26 -3.35 6.81
C ARG A 124 -20.03 -3.88 6.07
N LEU A 125 -19.37 -3.05 5.26
CA LEU A 125 -18.15 -3.41 4.53
C LEU A 125 -16.98 -3.65 5.47
N ILE A 126 -16.77 -2.80 6.47
CA ILE A 126 -15.74 -2.99 7.51
C ILE A 126 -16.02 -4.29 8.27
N ARG A 127 -17.27 -4.54 8.70
CA ARG A 127 -17.62 -5.79 9.39
C ARG A 127 -17.39 -7.02 8.50
N GLY A 128 -17.78 -6.97 7.22
CA GLY A 128 -17.51 -8.04 6.26
C GLY A 128 -16.03 -8.25 5.98
N PHE A 129 -15.26 -7.16 5.90
CA PHE A 129 -13.81 -7.19 5.71
C PHE A 129 -13.09 -7.80 6.90
N PHE A 130 -13.42 -7.41 8.14
CA PHE A 130 -12.86 -8.01 9.35
C PHE A 130 -13.18 -9.51 9.45
N LEU A 131 -14.41 -9.92 9.12
CA LEU A 131 -14.76 -11.35 9.03
C LEU A 131 -13.91 -12.08 7.98
N SER A 132 -13.70 -11.46 6.81
CA SER A 132 -12.87 -12.05 5.75
C SER A 132 -11.38 -12.08 6.10
N LEU A 133 -10.88 -11.11 6.89
CA LEU A 133 -9.50 -11.09 7.37
C LEU A 133 -9.25 -12.18 8.40
N ASP A 134 -10.21 -12.45 9.27
CA ASP A 134 -10.13 -13.61 10.19
C ASP A 134 -10.05 -14.91 9.38
N ASP A 135 -10.86 -15.05 8.32
CA ASP A 135 -10.82 -16.21 7.43
C ASP A 135 -9.51 -16.32 6.64
N ILE A 136 -8.97 -15.20 6.13
CA ILE A 136 -7.67 -15.14 5.44
C ILE A 136 -6.53 -15.46 6.40
N GLY A 137 -6.58 -14.96 7.63
CA GLY A 137 -5.60 -15.24 8.68
C GLY A 137 -5.59 -16.72 9.06
N LEU A 138 -6.77 -17.34 9.17
CA LEU A 138 -6.92 -18.78 9.38
C LEU A 138 -6.44 -19.59 8.17
N ALA A 139 -6.74 -19.15 6.95
CA ALA A 139 -6.29 -19.79 5.71
C ALA A 139 -4.77 -19.70 5.53
N LEU A 140 -4.18 -18.54 5.78
CA LEU A 140 -2.72 -18.33 5.78
C LEU A 140 -2.04 -19.15 6.87
N ARG A 141 -2.63 -19.23 8.07
CA ARG A 141 -2.13 -20.08 9.16
C ARG A 141 -2.19 -21.57 8.80
N ALA A 142 -3.27 -22.02 8.18
CA ALA A 142 -3.43 -23.39 7.70
C ALA A 142 -2.47 -23.73 6.55
N PHE A 143 -2.21 -22.77 5.66
CA PHE A 143 -1.26 -22.93 4.57
C PHE A 143 0.19 -22.92 5.08
N GLY A 144 0.50 -22.02 6.02
CA GLY A 144 1.80 -21.92 6.67
C GLY A 144 2.13 -23.14 7.52
N SER A 145 1.17 -23.69 8.28
CA SER A 145 1.36 -24.92 9.05
C SER A 145 1.58 -26.14 8.14
N ARG A 146 0.92 -26.18 6.97
CA ARG A 146 1.10 -27.23 5.96
C ARG A 146 2.47 -27.19 5.28
N MET A 147 3.04 -26.00 5.06
CA MET A 147 4.44 -25.87 4.60
C MET A 147 5.45 -26.25 5.68
N ARG A 148 5.16 -25.93 6.95
CA ARG A 148 6.04 -26.23 8.08
C ARG A 148 6.04 -27.74 8.43
N GLY A 149 4.94 -28.43 8.19
CA GLY A 149 4.80 -29.88 8.41
C GLY A 149 5.57 -30.80 7.45
N LYS A 150 6.22 -30.27 6.40
CA LYS A 150 7.07 -31.07 5.48
C LYS A 150 8.54 -31.16 5.88
N LYS A 151 8.98 -30.47 6.96
CA LYS A 151 10.38 -30.50 7.43
C LYS A 151 10.62 -31.30 8.72
N GLN A 152 9.63 -32.01 9.25
CA GLN A 152 9.83 -32.88 10.41
C GLN A 152 9.24 -34.27 10.16
N ALA A 153 10.09 -35.15 9.64
CA ALA A 153 10.04 -36.58 9.92
C ALA A 153 11.16 -36.91 10.94
N PRO A 154 10.99 -37.94 11.78
CA PRO A 154 11.49 -37.96 13.15
C PRO A 154 12.92 -38.50 13.23
N ALA A 155 13.77 -37.83 13.99
CA ALA A 155 15.04 -38.37 14.48
C ALA A 155 15.08 -38.22 16.00
N GLN A 156 14.42 -39.16 16.68
CA GLN A 156 14.73 -39.52 18.05
C GLN A 156 14.82 -41.03 18.11
N ALA A 157 16.06 -41.55 18.11
CA ALA A 157 16.48 -42.78 18.78
C ALA A 157 17.95 -43.07 18.43
N ALA A 158 18.88 -42.56 19.24
CA ALA A 158 20.12 -43.26 19.58
C ALA A 158 20.81 -42.53 20.74
N GLU A 159 21.05 -43.29 21.79
CA GLU A 159 21.57 -42.93 23.09
C GLU A 159 23.07 -42.58 23.11
N SER A 160 23.42 -41.85 24.17
CA SER A 160 24.60 -42.05 25.03
C SER A 160 26.02 -41.83 24.49
N GLY A 161 26.65 -40.83 25.13
CA GLY A 161 28.01 -40.96 25.68
C GLY A 161 29.14 -40.52 24.75
N VAL A 162 29.88 -39.49 25.17
CA VAL A 162 31.33 -39.57 25.48
C VAL A 162 31.86 -38.16 25.77
N VAL A 163 32.66 -38.11 26.83
CA VAL A 163 33.37 -36.98 27.41
C VAL A 163 34.63 -36.63 26.59
N ALA A 164 34.90 -35.32 26.48
CA ALA A 164 36.19 -34.64 26.28
C ALA A 164 37.13 -35.01 25.11
N GLN A 165 37.42 -33.99 24.27
CA GLN A 165 38.76 -33.50 23.85
C GLN A 165 38.54 -32.31 22.89
N GLN A 166 38.81 -31.07 23.30
CA GLN A 166 40.07 -30.33 23.09
C GLN A 166 40.53 -30.31 21.63
N GLU A 167 40.27 -29.20 20.93
CA GLU A 167 41.23 -28.67 19.96
C GLU A 167 41.15 -27.14 19.90
N GLU A 168 42.23 -26.55 20.40
CA GLU A 168 42.61 -25.15 20.39
C GLU A 168 43.02 -24.79 18.96
N VAL A 169 42.08 -24.33 18.14
CA VAL A 169 42.39 -23.75 16.82
C VAL A 169 42.67 -22.26 17.00
N GLN A 170 43.96 -22.01 17.24
CA GLN A 170 44.75 -20.88 16.77
C GLN A 170 43.98 -19.79 16.02
N ALA A 171 43.86 -18.63 16.67
CA ALA A 171 43.37 -17.39 16.10
C ALA A 171 44.25 -16.94 14.93
N ALA A 172 43.78 -17.16 13.70
CA ALA A 172 44.18 -16.34 12.57
C ALA A 172 43.58 -14.93 12.78
N PRO A 173 44.31 -13.83 12.48
CA PRO A 173 43.73 -12.50 12.54
C PRO A 173 42.60 -12.45 11.51
N GLN A 174 41.35 -12.39 11.99
CA GLN A 174 40.27 -11.95 11.14
C GLN A 174 40.64 -10.55 10.65
N PRO A 175 40.63 -10.26 9.35
CA PRO A 175 40.70 -8.89 8.90
C PRO A 175 39.49 -8.21 9.54
N THR A 176 39.75 -7.30 10.47
CA THR A 176 38.81 -6.28 10.91
C THR A 176 38.45 -5.48 9.68
N THR A 177 37.47 -5.94 8.91
CA THR A 177 36.65 -5.07 8.07
C THR A 177 35.93 -4.17 9.05
N ASP A 178 36.59 -3.07 9.39
CA ASP A 178 35.95 -1.89 9.93
C ASP A 178 34.75 -1.59 9.00
N PRO A 179 33.49 -1.65 9.48
CA PRO A 179 32.33 -1.20 8.72
C PRO A 179 32.25 0.34 8.65
N ALA A 180 33.36 1.01 8.93
CA ALA A 180 33.47 2.46 8.92
C ALA A 180 34.11 2.88 7.58
N ALA A 181 33.27 3.42 6.70
CA ALA A 181 33.63 4.18 5.51
C ALA A 181 33.91 3.41 4.21
N GLU A 182 33.00 2.51 3.79
CA GLU A 182 32.58 2.60 2.39
C GLU A 182 31.81 3.91 2.27
N ALA A 183 32.50 4.96 1.78
CA ALA A 183 31.84 6.18 1.38
C ALA A 183 30.80 5.80 0.33
N ASP A 184 29.52 5.93 0.66
CA ASP A 184 28.39 5.75 -0.26
C ASP A 184 28.66 6.58 -1.52
N GLU A 185 29.22 5.96 -2.55
CA GLU A 185 29.33 6.60 -3.86
C GLU A 185 27.90 6.92 -4.30
N PRO A 186 27.64 8.16 -4.75
CA PRO A 186 26.30 8.55 -5.16
C PRO A 186 25.83 7.57 -6.24
N PRO A 187 24.59 7.04 -6.14
CA PRO A 187 24.10 6.05 -7.08
C PRO A 187 24.17 6.61 -8.50
N THR A 188 25.03 6.00 -9.33
CA THR A 188 25.28 6.44 -10.72
C THR A 188 24.22 5.94 -11.68
N HIS A 189 23.36 5.03 -11.23
CA HIS A 189 22.29 4.42 -12.02
C HIS A 189 20.98 4.41 -11.24
N THR A 190 19.96 4.91 -11.91
CA THR A 190 18.55 4.89 -11.52
C THR A 190 17.99 3.46 -11.53
N SER A 191 17.14 3.09 -10.57
CA SER A 191 16.66 1.72 -10.38
C SER A 191 15.78 1.19 -11.51
N TRP A 192 15.06 2.06 -12.23
CA TRP A 192 14.26 1.69 -13.43
C TRP A 192 15.08 1.07 -14.58
N ARG A 193 16.42 1.23 -14.61
CA ARG A 193 17.28 0.57 -15.61
C ARG A 193 17.68 -0.85 -15.23
N GLY A 194 17.44 -1.23 -13.98
CA GLY A 194 17.70 -2.57 -13.46
C GLY A 194 16.68 -3.59 -13.97
N ALA A 195 16.94 -4.87 -13.69
CA ALA A 195 15.97 -5.91 -13.92
C ALA A 195 14.78 -5.74 -12.96
N TYR A 196 13.57 -5.67 -13.51
CA TYR A 196 12.35 -5.56 -12.71
C TYR A 196 12.15 -6.79 -11.83
N SER A 197 11.85 -6.54 -10.56
CA SER A 197 11.47 -7.58 -9.63
C SER A 197 10.09 -8.13 -9.96
N ARG A 198 9.77 -9.33 -9.47
CA ARG A 198 8.42 -9.89 -9.60
C ARG A 198 7.35 -9.01 -8.94
N ALA A 199 7.72 -8.28 -7.88
CA ALA A 199 6.83 -7.33 -7.22
C ALA A 199 6.52 -6.14 -8.13
N ASP A 200 7.51 -5.62 -8.87
CA ASP A 200 7.30 -4.52 -9.83
C ASP A 200 6.30 -4.92 -10.91
N TYR A 201 6.46 -6.10 -11.50
CA TYR A 201 5.50 -6.61 -12.49
C TYR A 201 4.10 -6.78 -11.91
N ALA A 202 3.99 -7.26 -10.68
CA ALA A 202 2.69 -7.42 -10.02
C ALA A 202 2.00 -6.07 -9.77
N ILE A 203 2.74 -5.06 -9.28
CA ILE A 203 2.23 -3.72 -9.02
C ILE A 203 1.82 -3.03 -10.33
N LEU A 204 2.67 -3.07 -11.34
CA LEU A 204 2.38 -2.49 -12.66
C LEU A 204 1.19 -3.19 -13.33
N GLY A 205 1.14 -4.51 -13.25
CA GLY A 205 0.02 -5.31 -13.76
C GLY A 205 -1.29 -4.97 -13.05
N PHE A 206 -1.27 -4.85 -11.73
CA PHE A 206 -2.42 -4.44 -10.92
C PHE A 206 -2.92 -3.04 -11.31
N GLY A 207 -2.02 -2.05 -11.39
CA GLY A 207 -2.36 -0.70 -11.83
C GLY A 207 -2.93 -0.68 -13.25
N GLY A 208 -2.32 -1.45 -14.16
CA GLY A 208 -2.81 -1.61 -15.54
C GLY A 208 -4.21 -2.21 -15.60
N ILE A 209 -4.50 -3.25 -14.83
CA ILE A 209 -5.85 -3.83 -14.72
C ILE A 209 -6.84 -2.79 -14.21
N CYS A 210 -6.49 -2.02 -13.18
CA CYS A 210 -7.37 -0.99 -12.62
C CYS A 210 -7.67 0.12 -13.64
N LEU A 211 -6.66 0.55 -14.43
CA LEU A 211 -6.87 1.50 -15.53
C LEU A 211 -7.83 0.95 -16.60
N VAL A 212 -7.66 -0.32 -16.98
CA VAL A 212 -8.57 -0.98 -17.93
C VAL A 212 -9.99 -1.02 -17.37
N LEU A 213 -10.16 -1.34 -16.08
CA LEU A 213 -11.47 -1.33 -15.43
C LEU A 213 -12.12 0.06 -15.46
N ILE A 214 -11.37 1.14 -15.17
CA ILE A 214 -11.88 2.51 -15.29
C ILE A 214 -12.28 2.84 -16.74
N ALA A 215 -11.44 2.48 -17.71
CA ALA A 215 -11.70 2.78 -19.13
C ALA A 215 -12.92 2.04 -19.69
N VAL A 216 -13.17 0.82 -19.22
CA VAL A 216 -14.30 -0.04 -19.63
C VAL A 216 -15.52 0.16 -18.71
N ALA A 217 -15.43 1.00 -17.68
CA ALA A 217 -16.53 1.25 -16.76
C ALA A 217 -17.81 1.75 -17.47
N PRO A 218 -17.78 2.77 -18.37
CA PRO A 218 -19.00 3.29 -19.00
C PRO A 218 -19.84 2.22 -19.73
N PRO A 219 -19.30 1.39 -20.64
CA PRO A 219 -20.10 0.36 -21.31
C PRO A 219 -20.56 -0.77 -20.38
N ILE A 220 -19.85 -1.06 -19.29
CA ILE A 220 -20.28 -2.09 -18.31
C ILE A 220 -21.45 -1.58 -17.46
N ILE A 221 -21.38 -0.31 -17.06
CA ILE A 221 -22.31 0.34 -16.12
C ILE A 221 -23.53 0.90 -16.86
N GLY A 222 -23.42 1.13 -18.17
CA GLY A 222 -24.45 1.84 -18.95
C GLY A 222 -24.44 3.35 -18.68
N SER A 223 -23.29 3.91 -18.28
CA SER A 223 -23.09 5.35 -18.08
C SER A 223 -22.27 5.96 -19.21
N THR A 224 -22.13 7.29 -19.21
CA THR A 224 -21.24 8.01 -20.13
C THR A 224 -19.86 8.21 -19.51
N TYR A 225 -18.84 8.47 -20.34
CA TYR A 225 -17.52 8.88 -19.85
C TYR A 225 -17.57 10.18 -19.02
N ALA A 226 -18.53 11.06 -19.30
CA ALA A 226 -18.73 12.30 -18.54
C ALA A 226 -19.21 12.00 -17.12
N ASP A 227 -20.07 11.00 -16.94
CA ASP A 227 -20.54 10.58 -15.60
C ASP A 227 -19.37 10.01 -14.79
N VAL A 228 -18.57 9.13 -15.39
CA VAL A 228 -17.37 8.57 -14.75
C VAL A 228 -16.38 9.67 -14.35
N TRP A 229 -16.16 10.65 -15.23
CA TRP A 229 -15.35 11.82 -14.90
C TRP A 229 -15.94 12.66 -13.77
N GLY A 230 -17.27 12.81 -13.74
CA GLY A 230 -17.99 13.49 -12.67
C GLY A 230 -17.75 12.86 -11.30
N VAL A 231 -17.76 11.53 -11.21
CA VAL A 231 -17.42 10.78 -9.98
C VAL A 231 -15.99 11.08 -9.54
N ILE A 232 -15.03 11.00 -10.45
CA ILE A 232 -13.62 11.29 -10.15
C ILE A 232 -13.45 12.72 -9.63
N VAL A 233 -14.06 13.71 -10.30
CA VAL A 233 -14.00 15.12 -9.89
C VAL A 233 -14.66 15.34 -8.53
N ALA A 234 -15.78 14.68 -8.26
CA ALA A 234 -16.46 14.78 -6.97
C ALA A 234 -15.58 14.25 -5.83
N GLU A 235 -14.92 13.11 -6.03
CA GLU A 235 -14.02 12.49 -5.05
C GLU A 235 -12.68 13.26 -4.88
N MET A 236 -12.32 14.10 -5.84
CA MET A 236 -11.16 15.01 -5.78
C MET A 236 -11.45 16.33 -5.06
N ARG A 237 -12.66 16.52 -4.51
CA ARG A 237 -12.96 17.68 -3.66
C ARG A 237 -12.37 17.46 -2.25
N PRO A 238 -11.74 18.49 -1.64
CA PRO A 238 -11.12 18.34 -0.32
C PRO A 238 -12.15 18.15 0.81
N PHE A 239 -13.39 18.62 0.62
CA PHE A 239 -14.47 18.47 1.58
C PHE A 239 -15.71 17.96 0.84
N PRO A 240 -16.35 16.88 1.32
CA PRO A 240 -17.63 16.43 0.79
C PRO A 240 -18.73 17.45 1.13
N GLU A 241 -19.62 17.71 0.18
CA GLU A 241 -20.83 18.53 0.36
C GLU A 241 -21.94 17.77 1.10
#